data_AF-A0A3B9F5F3-F1
#
_entry.id   AF-A0A3B9F5F3-F1
#
_cell.length_a   1.000
_cell.length_b   1.000
_cell.length_c   1.000
_cell.angle_alpha   90.00
_cell.angle_beta   90.00
_cell.angle_gamma   90.00
#
_symmetry.space_group_name_H-M   'P 1'
#
loop_
_entity.id
_entity.type
_entity.pdbx_description
1 polymer ?
#
loop_
_entity_poly.entity_id
_entity_poly.type
_entity_poly.pdbx_seq_one_letter_code
_entity_poly.pdbx_strand_id
1 'polypeptide(L)'
;MFSASETPVIATILLVAVGILGWGFYKAKPYGKLGLLSWLQSVVLMIPWLVFFGLFAAGIYVNIAGILLIIMVATSIYIYLGRQLRAEGRHKVLQQNADQRSLTSQSQEKKQQRDKEESTEAPSQLQPKLISIPGEDLNSIKGIFGIDTFFVTNTTAYLEGAIFEGNLRGEPGKTHNILRNTLKKRFDEKYRLFLVENRDGKPVVIVLPSKNDPQPMTFTQQVFAGILFIATIITCMEVVGIILYFDLFSNPRRYMETIPIAVGVMVILLAHEIAHKIVANWYQVRLSLPYFLPAVQIGSFGAITRFESLLPNRKVLFDIAIAGPAVGGILSLVILVIGLLLSHPGSLFQLPNTFFQGSILVGSLARVILGSNVQSSVVDVSPLVIIGWLGLVISAINLMPAGHLDGGRIVQAIYGRKTANRTTFATVILLALISLGNSLAMYWVIVILFLQRNLERPSLDEISEPDDARAVLGLLALFLMIITLLPLTPSLAGRLGLGGS
;
A
#
# COMPACT_ATOMS: atom_id res chain seq x y z
N MET A 1 5.43 38.96 6.46
CA MET A 1 4.09 39.59 6.40
C MET A 1 3.46 39.12 5.10
N PHE A 2 2.43 38.27 5.15
CA PHE A 2 1.73 37.83 3.93
C PHE A 2 0.67 38.86 3.52
N SER A 3 0.46 38.99 2.21
CA SER A 3 -0.48 39.92 1.59
C SER A 3 -1.92 39.56 1.93
N ALA A 4 -2.79 40.58 2.02
CA ALA A 4 -4.23 40.48 2.30
C ALA A 4 -5.03 39.57 1.32
N SER A 5 -4.37 38.98 0.33
CA SER A 5 -4.94 38.12 -0.72
C SER A 5 -5.08 36.64 -0.34
N GLU A 6 -4.32 36.12 0.65
CA GLU A 6 -4.34 34.69 0.98
C GLU A 6 -5.41 34.31 2.02
N THR A 7 -5.69 35.19 2.97
CA THR A 7 -6.75 35.01 3.99
C THR A 7 -8.14 34.73 3.41
N PRO A 8 -8.63 35.44 2.37
CA PRO A 8 -9.96 35.16 1.80
C PRO A 8 -10.02 33.80 1.11
N VAL A 9 -8.92 33.31 0.53
CA VAL A 9 -8.87 32.00 -0.11
C VAL A 9 -8.97 30.89 0.94
N ILE A 10 -8.22 30.99 2.03
CA ILE A 10 -8.26 30.03 3.13
C ILE A 10 -9.63 30.05 3.82
N ALA A 11 -10.21 31.24 4.03
CA ALA A 11 -11.55 31.38 4.58
C ALA A 11 -12.61 30.74 3.67
N THR A 12 -12.49 30.90 2.34
CA THR A 12 -13.41 30.27 1.37
C THR A 12 -13.29 28.75 1.40
N ILE A 13 -12.06 28.21 1.45
CA ILE A 13 -11.81 26.77 1.57
C ILE A 13 -12.41 26.21 2.85
N LEU A 14 -12.26 26.90 3.99
CA LEU A 14 -12.87 26.50 5.26
C LEU A 14 -14.40 26.50 5.18
N LEU A 15 -14.99 27.51 4.55
CA LEU A 15 -16.44 27.62 4.38
C LEU A 15 -16.99 26.48 3.50
N VAL A 16 -16.30 26.16 2.39
CA VAL A 16 -16.62 25.01 1.55
C VAL A 16 -16.47 23.70 2.32
N ALA A 17 -15.41 23.54 3.10
CA ALA A 17 -15.20 22.34 3.90
C ALA A 17 -16.30 22.13 4.96
N VAL A 18 -16.72 23.20 5.65
CA VAL A 18 -17.87 23.16 6.57
C VAL A 18 -19.16 22.81 5.82
N GLY A 19 -19.37 23.36 4.62
CA GLY A 19 -20.49 23.01 3.74
C GLY A 19 -20.50 21.52 3.35
N ILE A 20 -19.34 20.95 3.00
CA ILE A 20 -19.19 19.52 2.68
C ILE A 20 -19.48 18.65 3.91
N LEU A 21 -19.01 19.05 5.10
CA LEU A 21 -19.31 18.33 6.34
C LEU A 21 -20.81 18.36 6.66
N GLY A 22 -21.47 19.50 6.50
CA GLY A 22 -22.92 19.65 6.66
C GLY A 22 -23.72 18.82 5.65
N TRP A 23 -23.29 18.79 4.38
CA TRP A 23 -23.87 17.91 3.36
C TRP A 23 -23.68 16.43 3.70
N GLY A 24 -22.49 16.06 4.16
CA GLY A 24 -22.19 14.72 4.66
C GLY A 24 -23.09 14.30 5.80
N PHE A 25 -23.41 15.22 6.73
CA PHE A 25 -24.32 14.98 7.84
C PHE A 25 -25.75 14.71 7.35
N TYR A 26 -26.23 15.55 6.42
CA TYR A 26 -27.55 15.38 5.82
C TYR A 26 -27.67 14.02 5.10
N LYS A 27 -26.64 13.62 4.36
CA LYS A 27 -26.57 12.32 3.69
C LYS A 27 -26.46 11.14 4.68
N ALA A 28 -25.84 11.33 5.83
CA ALA A 28 -25.66 10.30 6.84
C ALA A 28 -26.91 10.06 7.70
N LYS A 29 -27.73 11.09 7.91
CA LYS A 29 -28.99 11.05 8.70
C LYS A 29 -29.94 9.90 8.33
N PRO A 30 -30.24 9.59 7.05
CA PRO A 30 -31.14 8.48 6.69
C PRO A 30 -30.61 7.07 7.04
N TYR A 31 -29.29 6.92 7.26
CA TYR A 31 -28.69 5.63 7.63
C TYR A 31 -28.74 5.34 9.15
N GLY A 32 -29.37 6.24 9.93
CA GLY A 32 -29.53 6.14 11.38
C GLY A 32 -28.21 6.24 12.14
N LYS A 33 -28.15 5.63 13.33
CA LYS A 33 -26.98 5.69 14.23
C LYS A 33 -25.67 5.26 13.58
N LEU A 34 -25.71 4.27 12.68
CA LEU A 34 -24.53 3.74 12.00
C LEU A 34 -23.94 4.75 10.98
N GLY A 35 -24.82 5.40 10.20
CA GLY A 35 -24.40 6.45 9.28
C GLY A 35 -23.84 7.65 10.01
N LEU A 36 -24.48 8.04 11.12
CA LEU A 36 -24.04 9.15 11.95
C LEU A 36 -22.65 8.91 12.57
N LEU A 37 -22.40 7.70 13.08
CA LEU A 37 -21.09 7.30 13.61
C LEU A 37 -20.00 7.29 12.52
N SER A 38 -20.32 6.80 11.31
CA SER A 38 -19.38 6.78 10.18
C SER A 38 -19.03 8.19 9.69
N TRP A 39 -20.03 9.07 9.64
CA TRP A 39 -19.82 10.48 9.33
C TRP A 39 -18.96 11.14 10.41
N LEU A 40 -19.29 10.95 11.69
CA LEU A 40 -18.54 11.53 12.81
C LEU A 40 -17.08 11.05 12.83
N GLN A 41 -16.86 9.77 12.53
CA GLN A 41 -15.51 9.20 12.40
C GLN A 41 -14.73 9.87 11.24
N SER A 42 -15.38 10.15 10.11
CA SER A 42 -14.77 10.89 9.00
C SER A 42 -14.49 12.36 9.34
N VAL A 43 -15.39 13.00 10.11
CA VAL A 43 -15.23 14.38 10.57
C VAL A 43 -14.01 14.51 11.48
N VAL A 44 -13.82 13.56 12.40
CA VAL A 44 -12.69 13.58 13.36
C VAL A 44 -11.32 13.53 12.67
N LEU A 45 -11.20 12.88 11.51
CA LEU A 45 -9.99 12.92 10.69
C LEU A 45 -9.71 14.30 10.06
N MET A 46 -10.76 15.07 9.79
CA MET A 46 -10.68 16.39 9.14
C MET A 46 -10.54 17.53 10.16
N ILE A 47 -10.98 17.34 11.41
CA ILE A 47 -10.93 18.35 12.48
C ILE A 47 -9.51 18.91 12.70
N PRO A 48 -8.43 18.12 12.80
CA PRO A 48 -7.08 18.66 13.00
C PRO A 48 -6.68 19.68 11.94
N TRP A 49 -7.05 19.42 10.69
CA TRP A 49 -6.77 20.29 9.56
C TRP A 49 -7.66 21.53 9.57
N LEU A 50 -8.96 21.38 9.87
CA LEU A 50 -9.88 22.53 9.97
C LEU A 50 -9.49 23.47 11.10
N VAL A 51 -9.09 22.93 12.25
CA VAL A 51 -8.59 23.71 13.39
C VAL A 51 -7.27 24.38 13.03
N PHE A 52 -6.34 23.65 12.41
CA PHE A 52 -5.06 24.21 11.97
C PHE A 52 -5.25 25.36 10.96
N PHE A 53 -5.99 25.13 9.87
CA PHE A 53 -6.23 26.14 8.84
C PHE A 53 -7.12 27.28 9.34
N GLY A 54 -8.07 27.02 10.25
CA GLY A 54 -8.89 28.04 10.88
C GLY A 54 -8.10 28.97 11.79
N LEU A 55 -7.25 28.41 12.66
CA LEU A 55 -6.34 29.18 13.50
C LEU A 55 -5.32 29.94 12.64
N PHE A 56 -4.80 29.31 11.59
CA PHE A 56 -3.91 29.94 10.63
C PHE A 56 -4.58 31.12 9.91
N ALA A 57 -5.84 31.00 9.47
CA ALA A 57 -6.61 32.08 8.87
C ALA A 57 -6.88 33.23 9.84
N ALA A 58 -7.03 32.93 11.14
CA ALA A 58 -7.17 33.90 12.22
C ALA A 58 -5.82 34.52 12.66
N GLY A 59 -4.70 34.15 12.02
CA GLY A 59 -3.36 34.64 12.36
C GLY A 59 -2.75 34.00 13.62
N ILE A 60 -3.35 32.93 14.14
CA ILE A 60 -2.89 32.21 15.32
C ILE A 60 -2.05 31.00 14.87
N TYR A 61 -0.77 31.01 15.22
CA TYR A 61 0.15 29.93 14.86
C TYR A 61 0.25 28.90 15.99
N VAL A 62 -0.06 27.64 15.68
CA VAL A 62 0.09 26.51 16.61
C VAL A 62 1.49 25.94 16.50
N ASN A 63 2.15 25.70 17.62
CA ASN A 63 3.45 25.02 17.65
C ASN A 63 3.31 23.53 17.27
N ILE A 64 4.42 22.89 16.90
CA ILE A 64 4.42 21.48 16.49
C ILE A 64 3.86 20.57 17.59
N ALA A 65 4.20 20.84 18.85
CA ALA A 65 3.66 20.09 19.99
C ALA A 65 2.12 20.16 20.06
N GLY A 66 1.54 21.33 19.80
CA GLY A 66 0.08 21.52 19.76
C GLY A 66 -0.56 20.80 18.56
N ILE A 67 0.09 20.80 17.39
CA ILE A 67 -0.39 20.06 16.22
C ILE A 67 -0.38 18.55 16.51
N LEU A 68 0.71 18.04 17.09
CA LEU A 68 0.83 16.63 17.47
C LEU A 68 -0.22 16.24 18.52
N LEU A 69 -0.50 17.12 19.49
CA LEU A 69 -1.53 16.88 20.51
C LEU A 69 -2.94 16.84 19.89
N ILE A 70 -3.27 17.77 18.97
CA ILE A 70 -4.55 17.77 18.26
C ILE A 70 -4.71 16.49 17.42
N ILE A 71 -3.66 16.05 16.72
CA ILE A 71 -3.66 14.81 15.94
C ILE A 71 -3.80 13.60 16.87
N MET A 72 -3.10 13.56 18.00
CA MET A 72 -3.19 12.48 18.98
C MET A 72 -4.63 12.35 19.53
N VAL A 73 -5.23 13.46 19.95
CA VAL A 73 -6.61 13.49 20.47
C VAL A 73 -7.61 13.05 19.41
N ALA A 74 -7.50 13.58 18.19
CA ALA A 74 -8.35 13.17 17.08
C ALA A 74 -8.19 11.68 16.76
N THR A 75 -6.97 11.15 16.82
CA THR A 75 -6.70 9.71 16.62
C THR A 75 -7.36 8.86 17.71
N SER A 76 -7.27 9.26 18.99
CA SER A 76 -7.95 8.57 20.09
C SER A 76 -9.47 8.55 19.92
N ILE A 77 -10.08 9.68 19.54
CA ILE A 77 -11.52 9.79 19.28
C ILE A 77 -11.92 8.94 18.06
N TYR A 78 -11.11 8.96 16.99
CA TYR A 78 -11.34 8.13 15.81
C TYR A 78 -11.37 6.64 16.15
N ILE A 79 -10.42 6.17 16.97
CA ILE A 79 -10.36 4.78 17.44
C ILE A 79 -11.62 4.44 18.27
N TYR A 80 -12.00 5.32 19.18
CA TYR A 80 -13.19 5.13 20.02
C TYR A 80 -14.46 5.00 19.16
N LEU A 81 -14.66 5.91 18.20
CA LEU A 81 -15.80 5.88 17.28
C LEU A 81 -15.77 4.65 16.38
N GLY A 82 -14.60 4.24 15.90
CA GLY A 82 -14.44 3.02 15.11
C GLY A 82 -14.78 1.74 15.88
N ARG A 83 -14.47 1.68 17.18
CA ARG A 83 -14.92 0.56 18.05
C ARG A 83 -16.43 0.54 18.19
N GLN A 84 -17.05 1.71 18.37
CA GLN A 84 -18.51 1.84 18.50
C GLN A 84 -19.24 1.50 17.19
N LEU A 85 -18.72 1.95 16.05
CA LEU A 85 -19.23 1.62 14.72
C LEU A 85 -19.22 0.11 14.47
N ARG A 86 -18.10 -0.57 14.81
CA ARG A 86 -17.96 -2.03 14.70
C ARG A 86 -18.90 -2.80 15.63
N ALA A 87 -19.21 -2.25 16.80
CA ALA A 87 -20.19 -2.86 17.71
C ALA A 87 -21.61 -2.80 17.12
N GLU A 88 -22.04 -1.62 16.64
CA GLU A 88 -23.36 -1.43 16.03
C GLU A 88 -23.51 -2.13 14.67
N GLY A 89 -22.44 -2.22 13.88
CA GLY A 89 -22.42 -2.96 12.62
C GLY A 89 -22.70 -4.45 12.81
N ARG A 90 -22.16 -5.03 13.90
CA ARG A 90 -22.43 -6.44 14.27
C ARG A 90 -23.90 -6.66 14.63
N HIS A 91 -24.53 -5.72 15.34
CA HIS A 91 -25.96 -5.83 15.70
C HIS A 91 -26.89 -5.75 14.49
N LYS A 92 -26.63 -4.87 13.51
CA LYS A 92 -27.44 -4.80 12.27
C LYS A 92 -27.27 -6.03 11.37
N VAL A 93 -26.06 -6.58 11.28
CA VAL A 93 -25.83 -7.84 10.55
C VAL A 93 -26.57 -9.00 11.22
N LEU A 94 -26.57 -9.06 12.56
CA LEU A 94 -27.34 -10.05 13.31
C LEU A 94 -28.86 -9.88 13.13
N GLN A 95 -29.38 -8.65 13.13
CA GLN A 95 -30.80 -8.35 12.88
C GLN A 95 -31.22 -8.65 11.43
N GLN A 96 -30.44 -8.23 10.42
CA GLN A 96 -30.72 -8.60 9.02
C GLN A 96 -30.71 -10.12 8.83
N ASN A 97 -29.79 -10.83 9.50
CA ASN A 97 -29.78 -12.29 9.49
C ASN A 97 -31.02 -12.90 10.19
N ALA A 98 -31.56 -12.24 11.21
CA ALA A 98 -32.78 -12.67 11.91
C ALA A 98 -34.03 -12.39 11.08
N ASP A 99 -34.19 -11.18 10.54
CA ASP A 99 -35.32 -10.78 9.69
C ASP A 99 -35.36 -11.61 8.40
N GLN A 100 -34.18 -11.91 7.83
CA GLN A 100 -34.07 -12.79 6.66
C GLN A 100 -34.38 -14.25 7.02
N ARG A 101 -34.09 -14.71 8.24
CA ARG A 101 -34.57 -16.03 8.72
C ARG A 101 -36.09 -16.04 8.79
N SER A 102 -36.73 -14.99 9.31
CA SER A 102 -38.19 -14.85 9.38
C SER A 102 -38.85 -14.87 7.99
N LEU A 103 -38.28 -14.12 7.03
CA LEU A 103 -38.75 -14.07 5.64
C LEU A 103 -38.54 -15.40 4.89
N THR A 104 -37.45 -16.11 5.18
CA THR A 104 -37.18 -17.44 4.58
C THR A 104 -38.13 -18.50 5.15
N SER A 105 -38.45 -18.44 6.45
CA SER A 105 -39.46 -19.30 7.09
C SER A 105 -40.86 -19.07 6.52
N GLN A 106 -41.26 -17.81 6.32
CA GLN A 106 -42.54 -17.45 5.69
C GLN A 106 -42.58 -17.83 4.19
N SER A 107 -41.44 -17.79 3.51
CA SER A 107 -41.33 -18.21 2.11
C SER A 107 -41.34 -19.73 1.96
N GLN A 108 -40.87 -20.49 2.96
CA GLN A 108 -40.97 -21.95 2.98
C GLN A 108 -42.41 -22.42 3.27
N GLU A 109 -43.16 -21.72 4.12
CA GLU A 109 -44.60 -21.98 4.32
C GLU A 109 -45.43 -21.66 3.06
N LYS A 110 -45.09 -20.59 2.32
CA LYS A 110 -45.76 -20.26 1.05
C LYS A 110 -45.38 -21.17 -0.13
N LYS A 111 -44.19 -21.80 -0.10
CA LYS A 111 -43.72 -22.67 -1.18
C LYS A 111 -44.25 -24.11 -1.07
N GLN A 112 -44.63 -24.55 0.14
CA GLN A 112 -45.31 -25.83 0.35
C GLN A 112 -46.76 -25.89 -0.19
N GLN A 113 -47.31 -24.74 -0.61
CA GLN A 113 -48.68 -24.65 -1.15
C GLN A 113 -48.74 -24.36 -2.66
N ARG A 114 -47.60 -24.24 -3.35
CA ARG A 114 -47.57 -23.86 -4.78
C ARG A 114 -46.87 -24.84 -5.72
N ASP A 115 -46.27 -25.92 -5.23
CA ASP A 115 -45.64 -26.96 -6.06
C ASP A 115 -46.59 -28.15 -6.34
N LYS A 116 -47.84 -27.84 -6.70
CA LYS A 116 -48.78 -28.73 -7.40
C LYS A 116 -49.55 -27.90 -8.42
N GLU A 117 -48.86 -27.48 -9.48
CA GLU A 117 -49.40 -27.31 -10.84
C GLU A 117 -48.34 -26.65 -11.72
N GLU A 118 -48.31 -27.10 -12.98
CA GLU A 118 -47.57 -26.57 -14.13
C GLU A 118 -46.10 -26.96 -14.31
N SER A 119 -45.96 -28.16 -14.87
CA SER A 119 -44.99 -28.46 -15.93
C SER A 119 -45.37 -27.74 -17.24
N THR A 120 -44.47 -26.92 -17.81
CA THR A 120 -44.37 -26.75 -19.27
C THR A 120 -42.97 -26.26 -19.69
N GLU A 121 -42.53 -26.74 -20.84
CA GLU A 121 -41.20 -26.66 -21.44
C GLU A 121 -40.88 -25.31 -22.15
N ALA A 122 -39.57 -25.18 -22.46
CA ALA A 122 -38.91 -24.50 -23.61
C ALA A 122 -38.09 -23.23 -23.29
N PRO A 123 -37.05 -22.89 -24.10
CA PRO A 123 -36.05 -23.74 -24.75
C PRO A 123 -34.59 -23.36 -24.41
N SER A 124 -33.70 -24.34 -24.59
CA SER A 124 -32.24 -24.25 -24.43
C SER A 124 -31.61 -23.22 -25.38
N GLN A 125 -31.10 -22.12 -24.82
CA GLN A 125 -30.12 -21.26 -25.50
C GLN A 125 -28.71 -21.78 -25.23
N LEU A 126 -28.03 -22.14 -26.32
CA LEU A 126 -26.63 -22.56 -26.38
C LEU A 126 -25.72 -21.54 -25.68
N GLN A 127 -25.27 -21.86 -24.47
CA GLN A 127 -24.10 -21.23 -23.87
C GLN A 127 -22.84 -21.98 -24.34
N PRO A 128 -21.77 -21.26 -24.72
CA PRO A 128 -20.53 -21.88 -25.15
C PRO A 128 -20.00 -22.76 -24.03
N LYS A 129 -19.56 -23.96 -24.38
CA LYS A 129 -19.02 -25.00 -23.49
C LYS A 129 -17.74 -24.47 -22.82
N LEU A 130 -17.88 -23.64 -21.78
CA LEU A 130 -16.80 -23.34 -20.85
C LEU A 130 -16.42 -24.68 -20.22
N ILE A 131 -15.15 -25.06 -20.35
CA ILE A 131 -14.61 -26.26 -19.70
C ILE A 131 -14.69 -26.02 -18.18
N SER A 132 -15.82 -26.44 -17.61
CA SER A 132 -16.15 -26.36 -16.19
C SER A 132 -15.49 -27.52 -15.45
N ILE A 133 -15.33 -27.37 -14.13
CA ILE A 133 -14.97 -28.47 -13.22
C ILE A 133 -15.82 -29.72 -13.59
N PRO A 134 -15.23 -30.93 -13.66
CA PRO A 134 -15.99 -32.16 -13.92
C PRO A 134 -17.23 -32.24 -13.04
N GLY A 135 -18.38 -32.63 -13.59
CA GLY A 135 -19.67 -32.56 -12.88
C GLY A 135 -19.69 -33.29 -11.53
N GLU A 136 -18.98 -34.42 -11.45
CA GLU A 136 -18.80 -35.19 -10.20
C GLU A 136 -18.02 -34.41 -9.14
N ASP A 137 -16.90 -33.80 -9.54
CA ASP A 137 -16.08 -32.96 -8.68
C ASP A 137 -16.88 -31.73 -8.21
N LEU A 138 -17.66 -31.10 -9.11
CA LEU A 138 -18.46 -29.93 -8.79
C LEU A 138 -19.55 -30.23 -7.76
N ASN A 139 -20.25 -31.37 -7.88
CA ASN A 139 -21.24 -31.81 -6.89
C ASN A 139 -20.58 -32.12 -5.54
N SER A 140 -19.41 -32.76 -5.56
CA SER A 140 -18.63 -33.04 -4.36
C SER A 140 -18.09 -31.78 -3.68
N ILE A 141 -17.71 -30.74 -4.45
CA ILE A 141 -17.32 -29.42 -3.93
C ILE A 141 -18.52 -28.70 -3.32
N LYS A 142 -19.70 -28.76 -3.95
CA LYS A 142 -20.94 -28.19 -3.39
C LYS A 142 -21.26 -28.76 -2.01
N GLY A 143 -20.98 -30.04 -1.78
CA GLY A 143 -21.16 -30.72 -0.48
C GLY A 143 -20.22 -30.26 0.63
N ILE A 144 -19.20 -29.44 0.36
CA ILE A 144 -18.30 -28.89 1.38
C ILE A 144 -18.93 -27.68 2.09
N PHE A 145 -19.87 -27.01 1.43
CA PHE A 145 -20.56 -25.84 1.95
C PHE A 145 -21.67 -26.26 2.93
N GLY A 146 -21.75 -25.58 4.07
CA GLY A 146 -22.67 -25.92 5.15
C GLY A 146 -23.39 -24.69 5.71
N ILE A 147 -24.46 -24.95 6.47
CA ILE A 147 -25.31 -23.92 7.08
C ILE A 147 -24.53 -23.01 8.03
N ASP A 148 -23.53 -23.56 8.73
CA ASP A 148 -22.72 -22.82 9.70
C ASP A 148 -21.47 -22.15 9.09
N THR A 149 -21.14 -22.47 7.83
CA THR A 149 -19.94 -21.97 7.15
C THR A 149 -20.30 -20.94 6.09
N PHE A 150 -20.71 -21.40 4.91
CA PHE A 150 -21.05 -20.58 3.76
C PHE A 150 -22.23 -21.21 3.04
N PHE A 151 -23.34 -20.47 2.94
CA PHE A 151 -24.56 -20.95 2.32
C PHE A 151 -24.62 -20.50 0.86
N VAL A 152 -24.37 -21.42 -0.07
CA VAL A 152 -24.38 -21.15 -1.51
C VAL A 152 -25.80 -20.94 -2.01
N THR A 153 -26.04 -19.84 -2.72
CA THR A 153 -27.31 -19.50 -3.37
C THR A 153 -27.24 -19.70 -4.88
N ASN A 154 -26.07 -19.48 -5.48
CA ASN A 154 -25.89 -19.59 -6.92
C ASN A 154 -24.50 -20.16 -7.24
N THR A 155 -24.38 -20.90 -8.34
CA THR A 155 -23.10 -21.44 -8.81
C THR A 155 -22.94 -21.12 -10.28
N THR A 156 -21.88 -20.40 -10.62
CA THR A 156 -21.57 -20.02 -11.99
C THR A 156 -20.21 -20.61 -12.40
N ALA A 157 -20.11 -21.11 -13.62
CA ALA A 157 -18.85 -21.59 -14.16
C ALA A 157 -17.91 -20.39 -14.40
N TYR A 158 -16.63 -20.54 -14.04
CA TYR A 158 -15.65 -19.47 -14.19
C TYR A 158 -14.28 -20.01 -14.54
N LEU A 159 -13.79 -19.67 -15.75
CA LEU A 159 -12.57 -20.26 -16.32
C LEU A 159 -12.66 -21.80 -16.29
N GLU A 160 -11.70 -22.45 -15.64
CA GLU A 160 -11.66 -23.89 -15.40
C GLU A 160 -12.16 -24.28 -14.00
N GLY A 161 -12.81 -23.33 -13.33
CA GLY A 161 -13.28 -23.41 -11.97
C GLY A 161 -14.77 -23.06 -11.83
N ALA A 162 -15.17 -22.76 -10.61
CA ALA A 162 -16.53 -22.33 -10.29
C ALA A 162 -16.54 -21.20 -9.27
N ILE A 163 -17.46 -20.26 -9.45
CA ILE A 163 -17.81 -19.24 -8.47
C ILE A 163 -19.07 -19.70 -7.74
N PHE A 164 -19.00 -19.69 -6.42
CA PHE A 164 -20.08 -19.98 -5.51
C PHE A 164 -20.49 -18.67 -4.82
N GLU A 165 -21.62 -18.13 -5.25
CA GLU A 165 -22.23 -16.96 -4.61
C GLU A 165 -23.09 -17.42 -3.46
N GLY A 166 -23.08 -16.68 -2.36
CA GLY A 166 -23.80 -17.08 -1.16
C GLY A 166 -23.63 -16.13 0.00
N ASN A 167 -24.08 -16.58 1.15
CA ASN A 167 -23.98 -15.83 2.40
C ASN A 167 -22.95 -16.49 3.31
N LEU A 168 -21.94 -15.72 3.70
CA LEU A 168 -20.99 -16.09 4.73
C LEU A 168 -21.70 -16.07 6.10
N ARG A 169 -21.62 -17.16 6.86
CA ARG A 169 -22.36 -17.32 8.13
C ARG A 169 -21.46 -17.22 9.38
N GLY A 170 -20.15 -17.40 9.23
CA GLY A 170 -19.16 -17.30 10.30
C GLY A 170 -18.10 -16.22 10.08
N GLU A 171 -17.10 -16.19 10.97
CA GLU A 171 -15.92 -15.32 10.81
C GLU A 171 -15.12 -15.72 9.55
N PRO A 172 -14.81 -14.77 8.63
CA PRO A 172 -14.25 -15.09 7.31
C PRO A 172 -13.04 -16.02 7.35
N GLY A 173 -12.03 -15.71 8.16
CA GLY A 173 -10.80 -16.50 8.25
C GLY A 173 -10.98 -17.89 8.87
N LYS A 174 -11.92 -18.06 9.82
CA LYS A 174 -12.24 -19.39 10.37
C LYS A 174 -12.99 -20.23 9.35
N THR A 175 -14.00 -19.64 8.71
CA THR A 175 -14.79 -20.30 7.67
C THR A 175 -13.91 -20.72 6.49
N HIS A 176 -13.04 -19.84 6.01
CA HIS A 176 -12.09 -20.16 4.95
C HIS A 176 -11.20 -21.35 5.31
N ASN A 177 -10.63 -21.37 6.50
CA ASN A 177 -9.77 -22.47 6.95
C ASN A 177 -10.53 -23.81 7.02
N ILE A 178 -11.78 -23.81 7.51
CA ILE A 178 -12.61 -25.02 7.54
C ILE A 178 -12.88 -25.51 6.12
N LEU A 179 -13.34 -24.62 5.22
CA LEU A 179 -13.67 -24.99 3.84
C LEU A 179 -12.41 -25.47 3.08
N ARG A 180 -11.28 -24.78 3.23
CA ARG A 180 -9.99 -25.15 2.63
C ARG A 180 -9.52 -26.52 3.11
N ASN A 181 -9.57 -26.80 4.41
CA ASN A 181 -9.12 -28.08 4.97
C ASN A 181 -10.03 -29.23 4.52
N THR A 182 -11.35 -29.01 4.43
CA THR A 182 -12.30 -30.01 3.95
C THR A 182 -12.11 -30.28 2.45
N LEU A 183 -11.88 -29.24 1.65
CA LEU A 183 -11.53 -29.38 0.23
C LEU A 183 -10.25 -30.18 0.05
N LYS A 184 -9.21 -29.84 0.83
CA LYS A 184 -7.94 -30.55 0.82
C LYS A 184 -8.07 -32.01 1.24
N LYS A 185 -8.90 -32.34 2.22
CA LYS A 185 -9.15 -33.75 2.60
C LYS A 185 -9.84 -34.55 1.50
N ARG A 186 -10.68 -33.93 0.68
CA ARG A 186 -11.49 -34.60 -0.34
C ARG A 186 -10.79 -34.72 -1.69
N PHE A 187 -10.00 -33.71 -2.06
CA PHE A 187 -9.37 -33.60 -3.38
C PHE A 187 -7.86 -33.37 -3.32
N ASP A 188 -7.26 -33.57 -2.15
CA ASP A 188 -5.84 -33.31 -1.89
C ASP A 188 -5.45 -31.89 -2.35
N GLU A 189 -4.42 -31.73 -3.18
CA GLU A 189 -3.95 -30.45 -3.67
C GLU A 189 -4.50 -30.11 -5.09
N LYS A 190 -5.54 -30.81 -5.57
CA LYS A 190 -6.10 -30.60 -6.92
C LYS A 190 -6.77 -29.23 -7.11
N TYR A 191 -7.36 -28.68 -6.05
CA TYR A 191 -8.12 -27.43 -6.10
C TYR A 191 -7.68 -26.43 -5.02
N ARG A 192 -7.84 -25.14 -5.34
CA ARG A 192 -7.60 -23.99 -4.47
C ARG A 192 -8.90 -23.26 -4.21
N LEU A 193 -9.12 -22.88 -2.97
CA LEU A 193 -10.31 -22.15 -2.53
C LEU A 193 -9.92 -20.71 -2.16
N PHE A 194 -10.52 -19.77 -2.88
CA PHE A 194 -10.39 -18.33 -2.65
C PHE A 194 -11.69 -17.79 -2.04
N LEU A 195 -11.57 -17.02 -0.97
CA LEU A 195 -12.67 -16.26 -0.38
C LEU A 195 -12.41 -14.78 -0.66
N VAL A 196 -13.20 -14.21 -1.57
CA VAL A 196 -13.00 -12.85 -2.11
C VAL A 196 -14.31 -12.08 -2.14
N GLU A 197 -14.25 -10.78 -2.35
CA GLU A 197 -15.44 -9.94 -2.55
C GLU A 197 -15.82 -9.85 -4.03
N ASN A 198 -17.11 -9.96 -4.34
CA ASN A 198 -17.63 -9.63 -5.67
C ASN A 198 -17.69 -8.09 -5.87
N ARG A 199 -18.06 -7.64 -7.06
CA ARG A 199 -18.23 -6.22 -7.44
C ARG A 199 -19.12 -5.47 -6.46
N ASP A 200 -20.18 -6.10 -5.97
CA ASP A 200 -21.14 -5.54 -5.00
C ASP A 200 -20.64 -5.56 -3.55
N GLY A 201 -19.43 -6.04 -3.28
CA GLY A 201 -18.86 -6.14 -1.92
C GLY A 201 -19.40 -7.33 -1.11
N LYS A 202 -20.09 -8.27 -1.74
CA LYS A 202 -20.57 -9.51 -1.10
C LYS A 202 -19.50 -10.59 -1.12
N PRO A 203 -19.39 -11.42 -0.07
CA PRO A 203 -18.44 -12.53 -0.02
C PRO A 203 -18.81 -13.60 -1.05
N VAL A 204 -17.83 -14.06 -1.82
CA VAL A 204 -17.97 -15.16 -2.78
C VAL A 204 -16.80 -16.13 -2.63
N VAL A 205 -17.08 -17.41 -2.85
CA VAL A 205 -16.05 -18.45 -2.86
C VAL A 205 -15.75 -18.83 -4.30
N ILE A 206 -14.48 -18.78 -4.68
CA ILE A 206 -14.01 -19.19 -6.00
C ILE A 206 -13.12 -20.41 -5.84
N VAL A 207 -13.43 -21.47 -6.58
CA VAL A 207 -12.61 -22.69 -6.60
C VAL A 207 -11.95 -22.83 -7.96
N LEU A 208 -10.63 -22.88 -7.99
CA LEU A 208 -9.80 -23.00 -9.19
C LEU A 208 -8.89 -24.23 -9.09
N PRO A 209 -8.52 -24.87 -10.21
CA PRO A 209 -7.54 -25.96 -10.18
C PRO A 209 -6.14 -25.45 -9.83
N SER A 210 -5.35 -26.25 -9.11
CA SER A 210 -4.00 -25.87 -8.64
C SER A 210 -2.97 -25.68 -9.73
N LYS A 211 -3.22 -26.15 -10.96
CA LYS A 211 -2.38 -25.85 -12.14
C LYS A 211 -2.32 -24.35 -12.46
N ASN A 212 -3.26 -23.55 -11.94
CA ASN A 212 -3.29 -22.09 -12.06
C ASN A 212 -2.44 -21.38 -10.98
N ASP A 213 -1.78 -22.14 -10.09
CA ASP A 213 -0.87 -21.59 -9.09
C ASP A 213 0.29 -20.83 -9.77
N PRO A 214 0.84 -19.79 -9.10
CA PRO A 214 2.01 -19.09 -9.61
C PRO A 214 3.16 -20.07 -9.88
N GLN A 215 3.71 -20.00 -11.10
CA GLN A 215 4.82 -20.85 -11.52
C GLN A 215 6.15 -20.27 -11.03
N PRO A 216 7.12 -21.13 -10.71
CA PRO A 216 8.47 -20.68 -10.35
C PRO A 216 9.16 -20.00 -11.53
N MET A 217 10.12 -19.14 -11.23
CA MET A 217 10.89 -18.41 -12.23
C MET A 217 11.67 -19.35 -13.15
N THR A 218 11.62 -19.09 -14.46
CA THR A 218 12.36 -19.89 -15.45
C THR A 218 13.86 -19.60 -15.41
N PHE A 219 14.69 -20.50 -15.94
CA PHE A 219 16.14 -20.28 -16.00
C PHE A 219 16.51 -18.99 -16.75
N THR A 220 15.88 -18.71 -17.89
CA THR A 220 16.10 -17.46 -18.64
C THR A 220 15.77 -16.22 -17.82
N GLN A 221 14.71 -16.29 -17.01
CA GLN A 221 14.32 -15.22 -16.11
C GLN A 221 15.33 -15.04 -14.95
N GLN A 222 15.95 -16.13 -14.46
CA GLN A 222 17.04 -16.07 -13.46
C GLN A 222 18.28 -15.39 -14.03
N VAL A 223 18.69 -15.77 -15.24
CA VAL A 223 19.81 -15.11 -15.94
C VAL A 223 19.52 -13.63 -16.14
N PHE A 224 18.31 -13.27 -16.57
CA PHE A 224 17.90 -11.88 -16.75
C PHE A 224 17.93 -11.09 -15.43
N ALA A 225 17.47 -11.67 -14.33
CA ALA A 225 17.59 -11.04 -12.99
C ALA A 225 19.06 -10.79 -12.60
N GLY A 226 19.96 -11.74 -12.92
CA GLY A 226 21.40 -11.58 -12.70
C GLY A 226 22.01 -10.44 -13.53
N ILE A 227 21.61 -10.31 -14.80
CA ILE A 227 22.04 -9.19 -15.66
C ILE A 227 21.59 -7.85 -15.08
N LEU A 228 20.32 -7.76 -14.65
CA LEU A 228 19.79 -6.55 -14.04
C LEU A 228 20.48 -6.20 -12.71
N PHE A 229 20.86 -7.19 -11.92
CA PHE A 229 21.65 -6.98 -10.70
C PHE A 229 23.02 -6.35 -11.02
N ILE A 230 23.73 -6.88 -12.02
CA ILE A 230 25.03 -6.31 -12.46
C ILE A 230 24.83 -4.89 -13.02
N ALA A 231 23.80 -4.66 -13.84
CA ALA A 231 23.47 -3.34 -14.36
C ALA A 231 23.16 -2.33 -13.24
N THR A 232 22.54 -2.80 -12.15
CA THR A 232 22.24 -1.96 -10.98
C THR A 232 23.51 -1.56 -10.25
N ILE A 233 24.49 -2.46 -10.11
CA ILE A 233 25.80 -2.12 -9.55
C ILE A 233 26.50 -1.05 -10.39
N ILE A 234 26.51 -1.20 -11.73
CA ILE A 234 27.14 -0.25 -12.64
C ILE A 234 26.47 1.13 -12.56
N THR A 235 25.14 1.18 -12.54
CA THR A 235 24.39 2.44 -12.44
C THR A 235 24.55 3.11 -11.07
N CYS A 236 24.62 2.35 -9.98
CA CYS A 236 25.03 2.88 -8.67
C CYS A 236 26.43 3.49 -8.72
N MET A 237 27.40 2.82 -9.36
CA MET A 237 28.76 3.35 -9.50
C MET A 237 28.80 4.63 -10.35
N GLU A 238 28.03 4.70 -11.43
CA GLU A 238 27.92 5.89 -12.28
C GLU A 238 27.39 7.09 -11.50
N VAL A 239 26.32 6.89 -10.72
CA VAL A 239 25.72 7.96 -9.91
C VAL A 239 26.71 8.49 -8.88
N VAL A 240 27.52 7.62 -8.27
CA VAL A 240 28.60 8.06 -7.39
C VAL A 240 29.66 8.85 -8.15
N GLY A 241 30.03 8.44 -9.36
CA GLY A 241 30.91 9.20 -10.25
C GLY A 241 30.38 10.62 -10.50
N ILE A 242 29.10 10.73 -10.87
CA ILE A 242 28.45 12.02 -11.14
C ILE A 242 28.48 12.92 -9.90
N ILE A 243 28.23 12.38 -8.72
CA ILE A 243 28.31 13.13 -7.45
C ILE A 243 29.76 13.57 -7.15
N LEU A 244 30.75 12.79 -7.58
CA LEU A 244 32.19 13.12 -7.55
C LEU A 244 32.65 13.99 -8.74
N TYR A 245 31.71 14.55 -9.50
CA TYR A 245 31.96 15.41 -10.66
C TYR A 245 32.73 14.74 -11.82
N PHE A 246 32.52 13.44 -12.04
CA PHE A 246 33.03 12.76 -13.24
C PHE A 246 32.06 11.72 -13.79
N ASP A 247 32.17 11.44 -15.09
CA ASP A 247 31.45 10.35 -15.75
C ASP A 247 32.33 9.09 -15.74
N LEU A 248 31.81 7.98 -15.20
CA LEU A 248 32.55 6.73 -15.07
C LEU A 248 32.77 6.05 -16.43
N PHE A 249 31.83 6.18 -17.37
CA PHE A 249 31.96 5.62 -18.71
C PHE A 249 33.02 6.37 -19.52
N SER A 250 33.13 7.68 -19.30
CA SER A 250 34.20 8.50 -19.89
C SER A 250 35.56 8.28 -19.22
N ASN A 251 35.59 8.01 -17.90
CA ASN A 251 36.83 7.86 -17.11
C ASN A 251 36.87 6.54 -16.33
N PRO A 252 36.91 5.36 -17.00
CA PRO A 252 36.75 4.07 -16.35
C PRO A 252 37.87 3.73 -15.36
N ARG A 253 39.02 4.43 -15.42
CA ARG A 253 40.15 4.23 -14.49
C ARG A 253 39.83 4.67 -13.05
N ARG A 254 38.84 5.54 -12.85
CA ARG A 254 38.46 6.09 -11.53
C ARG A 254 37.41 5.25 -10.78
N TYR A 255 37.09 4.05 -11.26
CA TYR A 255 36.08 3.17 -10.66
C TYR A 255 36.35 2.82 -9.17
N MET A 256 37.61 2.87 -8.73
CA MET A 256 37.96 2.64 -7.33
C MET A 256 37.39 3.69 -6.37
N GLU A 257 37.13 4.90 -6.86
CA GLU A 257 36.51 5.97 -6.07
C GLU A 257 35.00 5.73 -5.86
N THR A 258 34.36 4.98 -6.77
CA THR A 258 32.89 4.77 -6.74
C THR A 258 32.49 3.52 -5.96
N ILE A 259 33.36 2.51 -5.89
CA ILE A 259 33.07 1.22 -5.24
C ILE A 259 32.58 1.36 -3.80
N PRO A 260 33.23 2.11 -2.87
CA PRO A 260 32.83 2.11 -1.47
C PRO A 260 31.38 2.58 -1.24
N ILE A 261 30.95 3.60 -1.98
CA ILE A 261 29.60 4.17 -1.87
C ILE A 261 28.59 3.28 -2.59
N ALA A 262 28.92 2.77 -3.77
CA ALA A 262 28.08 1.83 -4.49
C ALA A 262 27.82 0.56 -3.66
N VAL A 263 28.83 0.03 -2.98
CA VAL A 263 28.67 -1.10 -2.03
C VAL A 263 27.74 -0.72 -0.89
N GLY A 264 27.87 0.48 -0.31
CA GLY A 264 26.95 0.98 0.71
C GLY A 264 25.49 0.97 0.26
N VAL A 265 25.21 1.48 -0.95
CA VAL A 265 23.86 1.46 -1.53
C VAL A 265 23.38 0.02 -1.78
N MET A 266 24.24 -0.84 -2.32
CA MET A 266 23.91 -2.26 -2.56
C MET A 266 23.60 -3.02 -1.28
N VAL A 267 24.29 -2.74 -0.17
CA VAL A 267 24.01 -3.33 1.14
C VAL A 267 22.59 -2.99 1.60
N ILE A 268 22.16 -1.74 1.41
CA ILE A 268 20.80 -1.31 1.76
C ILE A 268 19.75 -2.04 0.89
N LEU A 269 19.97 -2.08 -0.42
CA LEU A 269 19.08 -2.77 -1.37
C LEU A 269 18.97 -4.26 -1.06
N LEU A 270 20.09 -4.92 -0.78
CA LEU A 270 20.11 -6.34 -0.43
C LEU A 270 19.44 -6.59 0.93
N ALA A 271 19.67 -5.73 1.93
CA ALA A 271 19.02 -5.84 3.23
C ALA A 271 17.49 -5.73 3.10
N HIS A 272 16.99 -4.82 2.25
CA HIS A 272 15.56 -4.68 1.91
C HIS A 272 14.99 -5.99 1.35
N GLU A 273 15.62 -6.57 0.33
CA GLU A 273 15.14 -7.81 -0.29
C GLU A 273 15.27 -9.05 0.61
N ILE A 274 16.33 -9.11 1.42
CA ILE A 274 16.52 -10.17 2.41
C ILE A 274 15.40 -10.11 3.46
N ALA A 275 14.97 -8.91 3.88
CA ALA A 275 13.88 -8.76 4.84
C ALA A 275 12.55 -9.32 4.29
N HIS A 276 12.21 -9.02 3.03
CA HIS A 276 11.06 -9.65 2.36
C HIS A 276 11.18 -11.18 2.39
N LYS A 277 12.35 -11.72 2.03
CA LYS A 277 12.60 -13.16 1.97
C LYS A 277 12.50 -13.85 3.33
N ILE A 278 13.04 -13.23 4.38
CA ILE A 278 12.97 -13.76 5.76
C ILE A 278 11.52 -13.87 6.21
N VAL A 279 10.74 -12.79 6.07
CA VAL A 279 9.34 -12.78 6.50
C VAL A 279 8.47 -13.71 5.64
N ALA A 280 8.73 -13.79 4.33
CA ALA A 280 8.04 -14.73 3.45
C ALA A 280 8.29 -16.19 3.85
N ASN A 281 9.54 -16.53 4.20
CA ASN A 281 9.88 -17.87 4.68
C ASN A 281 9.18 -18.22 5.99
N TRP A 282 9.04 -17.28 6.94
CA TRP A 282 8.28 -17.49 8.17
C TRP A 282 6.83 -17.89 7.89
N TYR A 283 6.24 -17.33 6.84
CA TYR A 283 4.87 -17.64 6.41
C TYR A 283 4.77 -18.75 5.35
N GLN A 284 5.88 -19.44 5.04
CA GLN A 284 5.94 -20.48 4.00
C GLN A 284 5.49 -19.99 2.61
N VAL A 285 5.75 -18.72 2.32
CA VAL A 285 5.47 -18.06 1.03
C VAL A 285 6.76 -18.01 0.23
N ARG A 286 6.72 -18.51 -1.01
CA ARG A 286 7.84 -18.47 -1.95
C ARG A 286 7.86 -17.15 -2.70
N LEU A 287 9.03 -16.51 -2.72
CA LEU A 287 9.34 -15.32 -3.51
C LEU A 287 10.34 -15.67 -4.61
N SER A 288 10.19 -15.02 -5.77
CA SER A 288 11.17 -15.09 -6.86
C SER A 288 12.47 -14.41 -6.47
N LEU A 289 13.52 -14.58 -7.29
CA LEU A 289 14.65 -13.66 -7.22
C LEU A 289 14.18 -12.23 -7.56
N PRO A 290 14.75 -11.20 -6.92
CA PRO A 290 14.44 -9.80 -7.19
C PRO A 290 14.95 -9.39 -8.57
N TYR A 291 14.11 -8.71 -9.34
CA TYR A 291 14.54 -7.98 -10.54
C TYR A 291 14.91 -6.55 -10.13
N PHE A 292 16.20 -6.30 -9.93
CA PHE A 292 16.67 -4.95 -9.64
C PHE A 292 16.45 -4.02 -10.83
N LEU A 293 16.07 -2.78 -10.55
CA LEU A 293 15.79 -1.77 -11.55
C LEU A 293 16.95 -0.78 -11.61
N PRO A 294 17.88 -0.89 -12.58
CA PRO A 294 19.01 0.03 -12.70
C PRO A 294 18.53 1.43 -13.08
N ALA A 295 19.14 2.45 -12.48
CA ALA A 295 18.74 3.85 -12.63
C ALA A 295 19.94 4.77 -12.81
N VAL A 296 20.07 5.41 -13.97
CA VAL A 296 21.21 6.33 -14.22
C VAL A 296 21.12 7.61 -13.37
N GLN A 297 19.93 8.00 -12.88
CA GLN A 297 19.78 9.24 -12.11
C GLN A 297 20.05 9.07 -10.60
N ILE A 298 19.70 7.92 -10.01
CA ILE A 298 19.77 7.70 -8.54
C ILE A 298 20.39 6.34 -8.16
N GLY A 299 20.95 5.61 -9.13
CA GLY A 299 21.64 4.34 -8.97
C GLY A 299 20.71 3.16 -9.14
N SER A 300 19.66 3.09 -8.32
CA SER A 300 18.65 2.05 -8.41
C SER A 300 17.27 2.59 -8.13
N PHE A 301 16.26 1.96 -8.70
CA PHE A 301 14.85 2.16 -8.35
C PHE A 301 14.31 1.08 -7.41
N GLY A 302 15.21 0.34 -6.76
CA GLY A 302 14.86 -0.82 -5.95
C GLY A 302 14.76 -2.09 -6.78
N ALA A 303 13.96 -3.04 -6.33
CA ALA A 303 13.73 -4.28 -7.06
C ALA A 303 12.25 -4.67 -7.09
N ILE A 304 11.89 -5.45 -8.10
CA ILE A 304 10.59 -6.07 -8.23
C ILE A 304 10.73 -7.53 -7.85
N THR A 305 10.12 -7.91 -6.73
CA THR A 305 10.09 -9.30 -6.25
C THR A 305 8.69 -9.87 -6.43
N ARG A 306 8.54 -11.04 -7.06
CA ARG A 306 7.22 -11.64 -7.37
C ARG A 306 6.90 -12.79 -6.41
N PHE A 307 5.62 -12.99 -6.12
CA PHE A 307 5.16 -14.16 -5.37
C PHE A 307 5.07 -15.40 -6.29
N GLU A 308 5.79 -16.47 -5.93
CA GLU A 308 5.77 -17.79 -6.61
C GLU A 308 4.87 -18.81 -5.88
N SER A 309 4.00 -18.30 -5.02
CA SER A 309 3.01 -19.08 -4.30
C SER A 309 1.82 -18.21 -3.95
N LEU A 310 0.68 -18.85 -3.65
CA LEU A 310 -0.51 -18.13 -3.23
C LEU A 310 -0.36 -17.64 -1.78
N LEU A 311 -0.76 -16.39 -1.56
CA LEU A 311 -0.75 -15.79 -0.23
C LEU A 311 -1.93 -16.33 0.60
N PRO A 312 -1.70 -16.75 1.86
CA PRO A 312 -2.77 -17.25 2.72
C PRO A 312 -3.86 -16.20 2.99
N ASN A 313 -3.46 -14.98 3.31
CA ASN A 313 -4.38 -13.89 3.65
C ASN A 313 -3.70 -12.51 3.52
N ARG A 314 -4.51 -11.45 3.66
CA ARG A 314 -4.04 -10.06 3.62
C ARG A 314 -3.06 -9.67 4.72
N LYS A 315 -3.07 -10.33 5.89
CA LYS A 315 -2.10 -10.05 6.97
C LYS A 315 -0.69 -10.45 6.55
N VAL A 316 -0.55 -11.61 5.91
CA VAL A 316 0.74 -12.09 5.37
C VAL A 316 1.23 -11.16 4.25
N LEU A 317 0.33 -10.69 3.37
CA LEU A 317 0.69 -9.70 2.35
C LEU A 317 1.27 -8.43 2.99
N PHE A 318 0.62 -7.90 4.03
CA PHE A 318 1.11 -6.72 4.75
C PHE A 318 2.48 -6.97 5.38
N ASP A 319 2.63 -8.06 6.14
CA ASP A 319 3.86 -8.35 6.89
C ASP A 319 5.07 -8.51 5.96
N ILE A 320 4.87 -9.16 4.80
CA ILE A 320 5.94 -9.27 3.79
C ILE A 320 6.21 -7.90 3.17
N ALA A 321 5.18 -7.15 2.78
CA ALA A 321 5.35 -5.86 2.10
C ALA A 321 6.02 -4.79 2.97
N ILE A 322 5.73 -4.74 4.27
CA ILE A 322 6.35 -3.76 5.18
C ILE A 322 7.80 -4.12 5.55
N ALA A 323 8.18 -5.40 5.49
CA ALA A 323 9.47 -5.88 5.96
C ALA A 323 10.66 -5.23 5.23
N GLY A 324 10.60 -5.16 3.90
CA GLY A 324 11.63 -4.53 3.08
C GLY A 324 11.82 -3.06 3.43
N PRO A 325 10.80 -2.20 3.26
CA PRO A 325 10.90 -0.78 3.58
C PRO A 325 11.24 -0.51 5.05
N ALA A 326 10.80 -1.34 5.98
CA ALA A 326 11.18 -1.20 7.39
C ALA A 326 12.69 -1.41 7.57
N VAL A 327 13.25 -2.52 7.08
CA VAL A 327 14.69 -2.80 7.25
C VAL A 327 15.55 -1.86 6.41
N GLY A 328 15.23 -1.70 5.12
CA GLY A 328 15.95 -0.83 4.21
C GLY A 328 15.88 0.64 4.64
N GLY A 329 14.69 1.12 5.01
CA GLY A 329 14.48 2.49 5.47
C GLY A 329 15.14 2.79 6.82
N ILE A 330 15.03 1.89 7.80
CA ILE A 330 15.70 2.05 9.11
C ILE A 330 17.23 2.04 8.93
N LEU A 331 17.76 1.09 8.15
CA LEU A 331 19.19 1.01 7.90
C LEU A 331 19.71 2.29 7.21
N SER A 332 18.97 2.78 6.21
CA SER A 332 19.29 4.03 5.51
C SER A 332 19.25 5.23 6.45
N LEU A 333 18.26 5.30 7.33
CA LEU A 333 18.13 6.36 8.33
C LEU A 333 19.31 6.34 9.32
N VAL A 334 19.68 5.17 9.82
CA VAL A 334 20.83 5.01 10.74
C VAL A 334 22.13 5.44 10.06
N ILE A 335 22.36 5.00 8.82
CA ILE A 335 23.54 5.39 8.05
C ILE A 335 23.56 6.90 7.79
N LEU A 336 22.41 7.51 7.46
CA LEU A 336 22.29 8.95 7.28
C LEU A 336 22.65 9.71 8.56
N VAL A 337 22.07 9.31 9.70
CA VAL A 337 22.32 9.97 11.00
C VAL A 337 23.79 9.85 11.39
N ILE A 338 24.39 8.66 11.25
CA ILE A 338 25.83 8.47 11.50
C ILE A 338 26.65 9.35 10.54
N GLY A 339 26.28 9.40 9.27
CA GLY A 339 26.96 10.25 8.28
C GLY A 339 26.91 11.73 8.65
N LEU A 340 25.75 12.23 9.09
CA LEU A 340 25.59 13.61 9.53
C LEU A 340 26.43 13.90 10.78
N LEU A 341 26.47 12.98 11.75
CA LEU A 341 27.30 13.11 12.95
C LEU A 341 28.81 13.09 12.65
N LEU A 342 29.23 12.35 11.63
CA LEU A 342 30.62 12.29 11.19
C LEU A 342 31.01 13.41 10.21
N SER A 343 30.06 14.25 9.80
CA SER A 343 30.33 15.34 8.88
C SER A 343 31.00 16.50 9.62
N HIS A 344 32.16 16.93 9.11
CA HIS A 344 32.95 18.03 9.64
C HIS A 344 33.52 18.89 8.49
N PRO A 345 33.97 20.12 8.75
CA PRO A 345 34.68 20.93 7.76
C PRO A 345 35.88 20.15 7.18
N GLY A 346 35.99 20.09 5.85
CA GLY A 346 36.98 19.27 5.14
C GLY A 346 36.57 17.82 4.88
N SER A 347 35.29 17.48 5.05
CA SER A 347 34.77 16.18 4.60
C SER A 347 34.86 16.02 3.07
N LEU A 348 34.90 14.77 2.60
CA LEU A 348 35.17 14.43 1.20
C LEU A 348 34.15 15.00 0.20
N PHE A 349 32.88 15.14 0.60
CA PHE A 349 31.81 15.58 -0.29
C PHE A 349 31.30 16.96 0.06
N GLN A 350 31.00 17.73 -0.98
CA GLN A 350 30.48 19.08 -0.87
C GLN A 350 29.08 19.12 -1.48
N LEU A 351 28.06 19.29 -0.66
CA LEU A 351 26.67 19.35 -1.10
C LEU A 351 26.12 20.77 -0.98
N PRO A 352 25.39 21.28 -2.00
CA PRO A 352 24.72 22.56 -1.88
C PRO A 352 23.60 22.49 -0.84
N ASN A 353 23.27 23.59 -0.17
CA ASN A 353 22.17 23.61 0.80
C ASN A 353 20.80 23.21 0.20
N THR A 354 20.62 23.40 -1.11
CA THR A 354 19.44 23.00 -1.88
C THR A 354 19.22 21.50 -1.87
N PHE A 355 20.28 20.69 -1.70
CA PHE A 355 20.17 19.24 -1.52
C PHE A 355 19.30 18.90 -0.31
N PHE A 356 19.54 19.56 0.82
CA PHE A 356 18.80 19.34 2.07
C PHE A 356 17.37 19.90 2.01
N GLN A 357 17.10 20.85 1.11
CA GLN A 357 15.75 21.32 0.83
C GLN A 357 14.92 20.31 0.03
N GLY A 358 15.55 19.33 -0.63
CA GLY A 358 14.87 18.32 -1.43
C GLY A 358 14.04 17.32 -0.63
N SER A 359 14.14 17.30 0.70
CA SER A 359 13.43 16.36 1.56
C SER A 359 13.16 16.97 2.94
N ILE A 360 11.90 16.94 3.38
CA ILE A 360 11.51 17.41 4.73
C ILE A 360 12.28 16.64 5.80
N LEU A 361 12.38 15.30 5.68
CA LEU A 361 13.05 14.44 6.64
C LEU A 361 14.55 14.75 6.72
N VAL A 362 15.22 14.72 5.57
CA VAL A 362 16.70 14.87 5.50
C VAL A 362 17.10 16.29 5.90
N GLY A 363 16.38 17.30 5.42
CA GLY A 363 16.64 18.70 5.78
C GLY A 363 16.42 18.98 7.27
N SER A 364 15.36 18.43 7.86
CA SER A 364 15.09 18.58 9.30
C SER A 364 16.17 17.90 10.15
N LEU A 365 16.58 16.68 9.80
CA LEU A 365 17.65 15.96 10.50
C LEU A 365 18.99 16.68 10.36
N ALA A 366 19.34 17.12 9.15
CA ALA A 366 20.57 17.87 8.90
C ALA A 366 20.59 19.16 9.71
N ARG A 367 19.47 19.89 9.81
CA ARG A 367 19.38 21.09 10.65
C ARG A 367 19.57 20.79 12.13
N VAL A 368 18.99 19.71 12.64
CA VAL A 368 19.13 19.33 14.06
C VAL A 368 20.56 18.92 14.38
N ILE A 369 21.23 18.18 13.48
CA ILE A 369 22.55 17.61 13.74
C ILE A 369 23.69 18.59 13.41
N LEU A 370 23.64 19.22 12.23
CA LEU A 370 24.69 20.14 11.74
C LEU A 370 24.47 21.60 12.20
N GLY A 371 23.32 21.92 12.78
CA GLY A 371 23.03 23.25 13.32
C GLY A 371 23.05 24.35 12.25
N SER A 372 23.81 25.42 12.47
CA SER A 372 23.98 26.53 11.53
C SER A 372 24.84 26.19 10.31
N ASN A 373 25.62 25.11 10.34
CA ASN A 373 26.50 24.75 9.23
C ASN A 373 25.72 24.38 7.96
N VAL A 374 24.48 23.90 8.12
CA VAL A 374 23.60 23.56 6.98
C VAL A 374 23.13 24.79 6.19
N GLN A 375 23.30 25.99 6.75
CA GLN A 375 22.89 27.25 6.13
C GLN A 375 23.92 27.79 5.13
N SER A 376 25.16 27.31 5.23
CA SER A 376 26.23 27.60 4.28
C SER A 376 25.80 27.23 2.86
N SER A 377 26.26 27.96 1.85
CA SER A 377 25.95 27.67 0.45
C SER A 377 26.36 26.26 0.05
N VAL A 378 27.47 25.79 0.63
CA VAL A 378 28.02 24.45 0.48
C VAL A 378 28.28 23.87 1.88
N VAL A 379 27.92 22.60 2.05
CA VAL A 379 28.06 21.84 3.29
C VAL A 379 28.95 20.64 3.03
N ASP A 380 30.05 20.55 3.78
CA ASP A 380 30.93 19.39 3.75
C ASP A 380 30.27 18.21 4.48
N VAL A 381 30.15 17.07 3.81
CA VAL A 381 29.48 15.88 4.36
C VAL A 381 30.29 14.59 4.21
N SER A 382 30.04 13.67 5.14
CA SER A 382 30.55 12.30 5.07
C SER A 382 29.91 11.54 3.89
N PRO A 383 30.64 10.63 3.23
CA PRO A 383 30.09 9.74 2.20
C PRO A 383 28.85 8.97 2.65
N LEU A 384 28.74 8.67 3.95
CA LEU A 384 27.58 7.98 4.52
C LEU A 384 26.28 8.78 4.39
N VAL A 385 26.34 10.12 4.33
CA VAL A 385 25.15 10.96 4.10
C VAL A 385 24.53 10.63 2.75
N ILE A 386 25.35 10.47 1.70
CA ILE A 386 24.89 10.12 0.35
C ILE A 386 24.30 8.70 0.34
N ILE A 387 24.97 7.74 0.98
CA ILE A 387 24.49 6.34 1.07
C ILE A 387 23.13 6.29 1.76
N GLY A 388 23.00 6.93 2.93
CA GLY A 388 21.77 6.95 3.69
C GLY A 388 20.64 7.71 2.99
N TRP A 389 20.95 8.83 2.32
CA TRP A 389 19.98 9.57 1.53
C TRP A 389 19.46 8.76 0.33
N LEU A 390 20.35 8.17 -0.48
CA LEU A 390 19.97 7.33 -1.61
C LEU A 390 19.09 6.16 -1.15
N GLY A 391 19.49 5.48 -0.07
CA GLY A 391 18.71 4.38 0.51
C GLY A 391 17.32 4.81 0.98
N LEU A 392 17.20 5.97 1.64
CA LEU A 392 15.90 6.52 2.06
C LEU A 392 15.02 6.86 0.87
N VAL A 393 15.58 7.49 -0.17
CA VAL A 393 14.83 7.83 -1.40
C VAL A 393 14.33 6.57 -2.09
N ILE A 394 15.19 5.56 -2.26
CA ILE A 394 14.80 4.28 -2.87
C ILE A 394 13.69 3.59 -2.05
N SER A 395 13.85 3.52 -0.73
CA SER A 395 12.84 2.92 0.15
C SER A 395 11.51 3.68 0.10
N ALA A 396 11.56 5.01 0.10
CA ALA A 396 10.37 5.85 0.02
C ALA A 396 9.65 5.70 -1.33
N ILE A 397 10.39 5.59 -2.43
CA ILE A 397 9.80 5.30 -3.73
C ILE A 397 9.07 3.94 -3.72
N ASN A 398 9.68 2.89 -3.16
CA ASN A 398 9.02 1.58 -3.05
C ASN A 398 7.77 1.63 -2.16
N LEU A 399 7.68 2.60 -1.24
CA LEU A 399 6.51 2.87 -0.42
C LEU A 399 5.42 3.70 -1.12
N MET A 400 5.61 4.12 -2.38
CA MET A 400 4.52 4.77 -3.13
C MET A 400 3.31 3.82 -3.28
N PRO A 401 2.07 4.32 -3.10
CA PRO A 401 0.87 3.48 -3.08
C PRO A 401 0.39 3.12 -4.50
N ALA A 402 1.26 2.49 -5.28
CA ALA A 402 1.01 2.13 -6.68
C ALA A 402 1.34 0.67 -7.00
N GLY A 403 0.31 -0.09 -7.37
CA GLY A 403 0.43 -1.41 -7.98
C GLY A 403 1.22 -2.42 -7.15
N HIS A 404 2.23 -3.04 -7.77
CA HIS A 404 3.10 -4.06 -7.14
C HIS A 404 4.20 -3.49 -6.24
N LEU A 405 4.35 -2.16 -6.14
CA LEU A 405 5.26 -1.55 -5.16
C LEU A 405 4.85 -1.94 -3.74
N ASP A 406 5.79 -1.91 -2.80
CA ASP A 406 5.53 -2.27 -1.40
C ASP A 406 4.43 -1.41 -0.78
N GLY A 407 4.39 -0.11 -1.10
CA GLY A 407 3.30 0.78 -0.71
C GLY A 407 1.94 0.39 -1.30
N GLY A 408 1.92 -0.07 -2.55
CA GLY A 408 0.72 -0.59 -3.21
C GLY A 408 0.20 -1.85 -2.54
N ARG A 409 1.11 -2.77 -2.19
CA ARG A 409 0.81 -4.01 -1.43
C ARG A 409 0.31 -3.70 -0.02
N ILE A 410 0.91 -2.73 0.67
CA ILE A 410 0.46 -2.24 1.98
C ILE A 410 -0.98 -1.71 1.89
N VAL A 411 -1.26 -0.84 0.92
CA VAL A 411 -2.62 -0.30 0.72
C VAL A 411 -3.61 -1.40 0.37
N GLN A 412 -3.22 -2.34 -0.51
CA GLN A 412 -4.05 -3.49 -0.86
C GLN A 412 -4.35 -4.38 0.35
N ALA A 413 -3.36 -4.63 1.19
CA ALA A 413 -3.53 -5.44 2.39
C ALA A 413 -4.46 -4.76 3.40
N ILE A 414 -4.32 -3.45 3.65
CA ILE A 414 -5.12 -2.73 4.65
C ILE A 414 -6.52 -2.39 4.15
N TYR A 415 -6.62 -1.82 2.95
CA TYR A 415 -7.87 -1.20 2.46
C TYR A 415 -8.53 -1.99 1.31
N GLY A 416 -7.95 -3.13 0.93
CA GLY A 416 -8.47 -3.99 -0.13
C GLY A 416 -8.17 -3.48 -1.54
N ARG A 417 -8.53 -4.31 -2.54
CA ARG A 417 -8.20 -4.10 -3.96
C ARG A 417 -8.80 -2.83 -4.55
N LYS A 418 -10.05 -2.50 -4.21
CA LYS A 418 -10.75 -1.33 -4.76
C LYS A 418 -10.01 -0.04 -4.42
N THR A 419 -9.57 0.10 -3.18
CA THR A 419 -8.81 1.26 -2.71
C THR A 419 -7.42 1.27 -3.33
N ALA A 420 -6.71 0.14 -3.35
CA ALA A 420 -5.38 0.05 -3.95
C ALA A 420 -5.36 0.42 -5.45
N ASN A 421 -6.39 0.03 -6.21
CA ASN A 421 -6.52 0.47 -7.60
C ASN A 421 -6.72 1.98 -7.72
N ARG A 422 -7.54 2.58 -6.84
CA ARG A 422 -7.76 4.03 -6.82
C ARG A 422 -6.51 4.80 -6.44
N THR A 423 -5.77 4.36 -5.42
CA THR A 423 -4.52 5.00 -5.02
C THR A 423 -3.47 4.86 -6.10
N THR A 424 -3.37 3.69 -6.76
CA THR A 424 -2.46 3.50 -7.89
C THR A 424 -2.74 4.49 -9.01
N PHE A 425 -4.02 4.66 -9.37
CA PHE A 425 -4.43 5.63 -10.37
C PHE A 425 -4.12 7.07 -9.94
N ALA A 426 -4.40 7.42 -8.68
CA ALA A 426 -4.09 8.75 -8.13
C ALA A 426 -2.58 9.03 -8.13
N THR A 427 -1.75 8.07 -7.73
CA THR A 427 -0.28 8.18 -7.75
C THR A 427 0.24 8.37 -9.17
N VAL A 428 -0.27 7.61 -10.15
CA VAL A 428 0.11 7.77 -11.56
C VAL A 428 -0.25 9.15 -12.08
N ILE A 429 -1.46 9.67 -11.79
CA ILE A 429 -1.86 11.03 -12.18
C ILE A 429 -0.94 12.07 -11.54
N LEU A 430 -0.69 11.95 -10.24
CA LEU A 430 0.18 12.89 -9.52
C LEU A 430 1.59 12.89 -10.11
N LEU A 431 2.17 11.72 -10.34
CA LEU A 431 3.49 11.59 -10.97
C LEU A 431 3.48 12.12 -12.42
N ALA A 432 2.39 11.93 -13.17
CA ALA A 432 2.25 12.51 -14.51
C ALA A 432 2.24 14.04 -14.48
N LEU A 433 1.58 14.66 -13.51
CA LEU A 433 1.63 16.11 -13.33
C LEU A 433 3.03 16.59 -12.94
N ILE A 434 3.71 15.88 -12.03
CA ILE A 434 5.09 16.20 -11.64
C ILE A 434 6.06 16.00 -12.81
N SER A 435 5.80 15.02 -13.68
CA SER A 435 6.64 14.71 -14.84
C SER A 435 6.77 15.86 -15.85
N LEU A 436 5.82 16.80 -15.86
CA LEU A 436 5.87 17.99 -16.71
C LEU A 436 7.07 18.90 -16.40
N GLY A 437 7.58 18.86 -15.16
CA GLY A 437 8.74 19.65 -14.73
C GLY A 437 9.91 18.81 -14.20
N ASN A 438 9.80 17.47 -14.20
CA ASN A 438 10.79 16.59 -13.60
C ASN A 438 10.96 15.28 -14.39
N SER A 439 12.12 15.11 -15.02
CA SER A 439 12.45 13.94 -15.84
C SER A 439 12.51 12.64 -15.03
N LEU A 440 12.86 12.68 -13.74
CA LEU A 440 12.85 11.52 -12.85
C LEU A 440 11.41 11.00 -12.65
N ALA A 441 10.46 11.93 -12.46
CA ALA A 441 9.04 11.57 -12.34
C ALA A 441 8.50 10.98 -13.66
N MET A 442 8.94 11.48 -14.81
CA MET A 442 8.56 10.91 -16.12
C MET A 442 8.97 9.44 -16.25
N TYR A 443 10.21 9.11 -15.89
CA TYR A 443 10.68 7.72 -15.88
C TYR A 443 9.81 6.84 -14.96
N TRP A 444 9.47 7.34 -13.77
CA TRP A 444 8.63 6.62 -12.82
C TRP A 444 7.21 6.34 -13.32
N VAL A 445 6.60 7.29 -14.01
CA VAL A 445 5.30 7.08 -14.65
C VAL A 445 5.37 5.92 -15.64
N ILE A 446 6.42 5.87 -16.46
CA ILE A 446 6.63 4.79 -17.44
C ILE A 446 6.81 3.45 -16.73
N VAL A 447 7.70 3.36 -15.75
CA VAL A 447 7.92 2.12 -14.99
C VAL A 447 6.64 1.64 -14.33
N ILE A 448 5.87 2.53 -13.70
CA ILE A 448 4.63 2.13 -13.05
C ILE A 448 3.62 1.65 -14.10
N LEU A 449 3.41 2.38 -15.19
CA LEU A 449 2.41 2.02 -16.21
C LEU A 449 2.70 0.66 -16.88
N PHE A 450 3.96 0.36 -17.16
CA PHE A 450 4.35 -0.85 -17.91
C PHE A 450 4.73 -2.04 -17.02
N LEU A 451 5.38 -1.80 -15.88
CA LEU A 451 5.94 -2.87 -15.05
C LEU A 451 5.19 -3.11 -13.75
N GLN A 452 4.58 -2.08 -13.14
CA GLN A 452 4.08 -2.17 -11.77
C GLN A 452 2.58 -1.93 -11.61
N ARG A 453 1.84 -1.45 -12.62
CA ARG A 453 0.44 -0.97 -12.51
C ARG A 453 -0.53 -1.95 -11.88
N ASN A 454 -0.33 -3.25 -12.11
CA ASN A 454 -1.26 -4.27 -11.65
C ASN A 454 -1.14 -4.50 -10.13
N LEU A 455 -2.25 -4.90 -9.52
CA LEU A 455 -2.27 -5.32 -8.12
C LEU A 455 -1.81 -6.76 -7.98
N GLU A 456 -1.37 -7.12 -6.79
CA GLU A 456 -1.04 -8.51 -6.46
C GLU A 456 -2.24 -9.43 -6.65
N ARG A 457 -1.96 -10.70 -6.95
CA ARG A 457 -2.99 -11.73 -7.11
C ARG A 457 -3.84 -11.89 -5.83
N PRO A 458 -5.11 -12.32 -5.95
CA PRO A 458 -5.95 -12.60 -4.78
C PRO A 458 -5.27 -13.53 -3.78
N SER A 459 -5.29 -13.12 -2.51
CA SER A 459 -4.97 -14.03 -1.42
C SER A 459 -6.07 -15.08 -1.29
N LEU A 460 -5.76 -16.24 -0.71
CA LEU A 460 -6.74 -17.29 -0.47
C LEU A 460 -7.89 -16.79 0.41
N ASP A 461 -7.58 -15.97 1.43
CA ASP A 461 -8.57 -15.20 2.19
C ASP A 461 -8.30 -13.69 2.03
N GLU A 462 -9.15 -13.03 1.23
CA GLU A 462 -9.06 -11.59 0.97
C GLU A 462 -10.11 -10.77 1.73
N ILE A 463 -11.03 -11.43 2.44
CA ILE A 463 -12.10 -10.76 3.19
C ILE A 463 -11.62 -10.41 4.60
N SER A 464 -10.84 -11.28 5.24
CA SER A 464 -10.32 -11.00 6.58
C SER A 464 -9.42 -9.78 6.59
N GLU A 465 -9.81 -8.77 7.38
CA GLU A 465 -9.02 -7.55 7.55
C GLU A 465 -7.77 -7.80 8.43
N PRO A 466 -6.67 -7.08 8.16
CA PRO A 466 -5.54 -7.01 9.07
C PRO A 466 -5.92 -6.28 10.36
N ASP A 467 -5.13 -6.47 11.42
CA ASP A 467 -5.37 -5.84 12.72
C ASP A 467 -5.01 -4.34 12.73
N ASP A 468 -5.55 -3.63 13.72
CA ASP A 468 -5.40 -2.18 13.86
C ASP A 468 -3.90 -1.76 13.96
N ALA A 469 -3.02 -2.61 14.51
CA ALA A 469 -1.58 -2.35 14.62
C ALA A 469 -0.87 -2.27 13.24
N ARG A 470 -1.21 -3.18 12.32
CA ARG A 470 -0.69 -3.17 10.95
C ARG A 470 -1.17 -1.94 10.19
N ALA A 471 -2.41 -1.52 10.40
CA ALA A 471 -2.92 -0.29 9.80
C ALA A 471 -2.09 0.94 10.23
N VAL A 472 -1.73 1.04 11.51
CA VAL A 472 -0.87 2.12 12.04
C VAL A 472 0.53 2.07 11.43
N LEU A 473 1.14 0.88 11.36
CA LEU A 473 2.47 0.71 10.75
C LEU A 473 2.45 1.08 9.26
N GLY A 474 1.41 0.70 8.53
CA GLY A 474 1.24 1.08 7.12
C GLY A 474 1.09 2.58 6.94
N LEU A 475 0.30 3.24 7.79
CA LEU A 475 0.16 4.70 7.76
C LEU A 475 1.47 5.41 8.09
N LEU A 476 2.22 4.91 9.07
CA LEU A 476 3.54 5.43 9.42
C LEU A 476 4.51 5.31 8.23
N ALA A 477 4.53 4.17 7.55
CA ALA A 477 5.38 3.98 6.38
C ALA A 477 5.01 4.92 5.22
N LEU A 478 3.73 5.09 4.93
CA LEU A 478 3.27 6.05 3.92
C LEU A 478 3.60 7.50 4.33
N PHE A 479 3.51 7.83 5.61
CA PHE A 479 3.92 9.13 6.13
C PHE A 479 5.43 9.35 5.96
N LEU A 480 6.26 8.37 6.32
CA LEU A 480 7.72 8.41 6.13
C LEU A 480 8.09 8.60 4.66
N MET A 481 7.39 7.94 3.75
CA MET A 481 7.54 8.14 2.31
C MET A 481 7.27 9.59 1.90
N ILE A 482 6.14 10.16 2.35
CA ILE A 482 5.76 11.55 2.03
C ILE A 482 6.82 12.54 2.51
N ILE A 483 7.25 12.45 3.77
CA ILE A 483 8.24 13.40 4.32
C ILE A 483 9.65 13.19 3.73
N THR A 484 9.93 12.02 3.16
CA THR A 484 11.21 11.74 2.49
C THR A 484 11.22 12.32 1.09
N LEU A 485 10.12 12.18 0.33
CA LEU A 485 10.04 12.60 -1.08
C LEU A 485 9.58 14.05 -1.28
N LEU A 486 8.88 14.65 -0.32
CA LEU A 486 8.45 16.03 -0.46
C LEU A 486 9.57 17.01 -0.10
N PRO A 487 9.82 18.02 -0.96
CA PRO A 487 10.76 19.08 -0.65
C PRO A 487 10.22 20.02 0.44
N LEU A 488 11.13 20.70 1.13
CA LEU A 488 10.79 21.78 2.05
C LEU A 488 10.15 22.94 1.28
N THR A 489 8.98 23.38 1.73
CA THR A 489 8.40 24.63 1.19
C THR A 489 9.30 25.81 1.52
N PRO A 490 9.34 26.87 0.70
CA PRO A 490 10.21 28.03 0.97
C PRO A 490 10.00 28.64 2.37
N SER A 491 8.76 28.64 2.86
CA SER A 491 8.42 29.10 4.21
C SER A 491 8.96 28.20 5.31
N LEU A 492 8.91 26.87 5.13
CA LEU A 492 9.46 25.91 6.08
C LEU A 492 10.99 25.88 6.02
N ALA A 493 11.57 25.97 4.82
CA ALA A 493 13.00 26.13 4.60
C ALA A 493 13.51 27.39 5.32
N GLY A 494 12.84 28.53 5.18
CA GLY A 494 13.18 29.76 5.91
C GLY A 494 13.12 29.59 7.43
N ARG A 495 12.09 28.92 7.96
CA ARG A 495 11.97 28.64 9.42
C ARG A 495 13.03 27.66 9.93
N LEU A 496 13.43 26.70 9.10
CA LEU A 496 14.54 25.79 9.40
C LEU A 496 15.91 26.43 9.13
N GLY A 497 15.93 27.69 8.68
CA GLY A 497 17.16 28.40 8.36
C GLY A 497 17.87 27.89 7.11
N LEU A 498 17.19 27.08 6.31
CA LEU A 498 17.65 26.54 5.03
C LEU A 498 17.23 27.43 3.85
N GLY A 499 16.37 28.43 4.05
CA GLY A 499 15.94 29.37 3.01
C GLY A 499 17.06 30.35 2.68
N GLY A 500 17.46 30.42 1.41
CA GLY A 500 18.33 31.48 0.92
C GLY A 500 17.65 32.85 1.09
N SER A 501 18.44 33.84 1.50
CA SER A 501 18.08 35.26 1.44
C SER A 501 17.80 35.71 0.02
#